data_AF-A0AAN8XJK2-F1
#
_entry.id   AF-A0AAN8XJK2-F1
#
_cell.length_a   1.000
_cell.length_b   1.000
_cell.length_c   1.000
_cell.angle_alpha   90.00
_cell.angle_beta   90.00
_cell.angle_gamma   90.00
#
_symmetry.space_group_name_H-M   'P 1'
#
loop_
_entity.id
_entity.type
_entity.pdbx_description
1 polymer ?
#
loop_
_entity_poly.entity_id
_entity_poly.type
_entity_poly.pdbx_seq_one_letter_code
_entity_poly.pdbx_strand_id
1 'polypeptide(L)'
;MTGTSRIFRVIDEEECLANCTGHASNDKVPDPNNCTQYYVCSPGQVSSDDPFSCSVGEEFDPVNGNCTAAYGCKPTCVVLVAT
;
A
#
# COMPACT_ATOMS: atom_id res chain seq x y z
N MET A 1 -9.06 -11.89 -38.47
CA MET A 1 -7.98 -11.18 -37.77
C MET A 1 -8.51 -9.80 -37.42
N THR A 2 -9.18 -9.67 -36.28
CA THR A 2 -9.78 -8.40 -35.88
C THR A 2 -9.42 -8.17 -34.43
N GLY A 3 -8.47 -7.26 -34.21
CA GLY A 3 -8.04 -6.83 -32.90
C GLY A 3 -9.19 -6.10 -32.21
N THR A 4 -9.94 -6.81 -31.38
CA THR A 4 -10.71 -6.18 -30.32
C THR A 4 -9.76 -5.94 -29.18
N SER A 5 -8.99 -4.87 -29.31
CA SER A 5 -8.31 -4.23 -28.19
C SER A 5 -9.41 -3.69 -27.27
N ARG A 6 -9.99 -4.58 -26.47
CA ARG A 6 -10.69 -4.22 -25.24
C ARG A 6 -9.58 -3.98 -24.24
N ILE A 7 -8.91 -2.83 -24.36
CA ILE A 7 -8.24 -2.26 -23.20
C ILE A 7 -9.39 -1.78 -22.33
N PHE A 8 -9.94 -2.73 -21.57
CA PHE A 8 -10.43 -2.46 -20.24
C PHE A 8 -9.19 -1.89 -19.54
N ARG A 9 -8.98 -0.57 -19.65
CA ARG A 9 -8.08 0.12 -18.73
C ARG A 9 -8.84 0.03 -17.43
N VAL A 10 -8.51 -1.02 -16.68
CA VAL A 10 -8.53 -1.09 -15.23
C VAL A 10 -8.77 0.33 -14.71
N ILE A 11 -10.01 0.61 -14.31
CA ILE A 11 -10.36 1.86 -13.63
C ILE A 11 -9.36 1.96 -12.49
N ASP A 12 -8.72 3.11 -12.29
CA ASP A 12 -7.67 3.42 -11.31
C ASP A 12 -7.92 2.84 -9.88
N GLU A 13 -7.79 1.52 -9.73
CA GLU A 13 -7.81 0.76 -8.47
C GLU A 13 -6.42 0.76 -7.81
N GLU A 14 -5.48 1.44 -8.45
CA GLU A 14 -4.09 1.65 -8.08
C GLU A 14 -3.86 2.94 -7.27
N GLU A 15 -4.93 3.68 -6.91
CA GLU A 15 -4.78 4.88 -6.06
C GLU A 15 -4.68 4.55 -4.56
N CYS A 16 -5.13 3.35 -4.15
CA CYS A 16 -5.10 2.88 -2.76
C CYS A 16 -4.21 1.63 -2.56
N LEU A 17 -3.25 1.39 -3.45
CA LEU A 17 -2.34 0.26 -3.35
C LEU A 17 -1.01 0.64 -2.71
N ALA A 18 -0.43 -0.29 -1.96
CA ALA A 18 0.91 -0.14 -1.41
C ALA A 18 1.93 0.03 -2.53
N ASN A 19 2.70 1.12 -2.48
CA ASN A 19 3.65 1.45 -3.52
C ASN A 19 5.05 0.91 -3.18
N CYS A 20 5.52 -0.05 -3.97
CA CYS A 20 6.88 -0.61 -3.86
C CYS A 20 7.86 -0.06 -4.92
N THR A 21 7.47 0.96 -5.69
CA THR A 21 8.33 1.52 -6.73
C THR A 21 9.53 2.22 -6.10
N GLY A 22 10.74 1.78 -6.46
CA GLY A 22 11.98 2.32 -5.89
C GLY A 22 12.38 1.72 -4.54
N HIS A 23 11.59 0.79 -4.00
CA HIS A 23 11.91 0.04 -2.80
C HIS A 23 12.62 -1.29 -3.13
N ALA A 24 13.52 -1.71 -2.25
CA ALA A 24 14.21 -2.99 -2.36
C ALA A 24 13.32 -4.16 -1.90
N SER A 25 13.70 -5.38 -2.27
CA SER A 25 13.05 -6.58 -1.72
C SER A 25 13.21 -6.63 -0.19
N ASN A 26 12.13 -6.95 0.50
CA ASN A 26 11.95 -6.91 1.96
C ASN A 26 11.83 -5.51 2.59
N ASP A 27 11.84 -4.44 1.79
CA ASP A 27 11.46 -3.13 2.32
C ASP A 27 9.98 -3.15 2.74
N LYS A 28 9.66 -2.38 3.77
CA LYS A 28 8.30 -2.23 4.26
C LYS A 28 7.76 -0.88 3.82
N VAL A 29 6.55 -0.89 3.29
CA VAL A 29 5.88 0.30 2.77
C VAL A 29 4.53 0.48 3.47
N PRO A 30 4.08 1.72 3.69
CA PRO A 30 2.86 1.98 4.43
C PRO A 30 1.64 1.50 3.65
N ASP A 31 0.62 1.01 4.36
CA ASP A 31 -0.69 0.85 3.77
C ASP A 31 -1.34 2.25 3.62
N PRO A 32 -1.75 2.65 2.41
CA PRO A 32 -2.29 3.98 2.16
C PRO A 32 -3.71 4.19 2.74
N ASN A 33 -4.42 3.12 3.10
CA ASN A 33 -5.77 3.14 3.69
C ASN A 33 -5.76 2.96 5.21
N ASN A 34 -4.76 2.25 5.75
CA ASN A 34 -4.71 1.91 7.16
C ASN A 34 -3.32 2.07 7.79
N CYS A 35 -3.18 3.07 8.65
CA CYS A 35 -1.95 3.36 9.38
C CYS A 35 -1.46 2.25 10.32
N THR A 36 -2.33 1.32 10.72
CA THR A 36 -1.97 0.23 11.65
C THR A 36 -1.46 -1.01 10.93
N GLN A 37 -1.19 -0.93 9.63
CA GLN A 37 -0.65 -2.03 8.84
C GLN A 37 0.31 -1.55 7.74
N TYR A 38 1.07 -2.49 7.21
CA TYR A 38 2.10 -2.23 6.20
C TYR A 38 2.23 -3.43 5.25
N TYR A 39 2.87 -3.21 4.11
CA TYR A 39 3.18 -4.27 3.15
C TYR A 39 4.68 -4.48 3.04
N VAL A 40 5.08 -5.67 2.61
CA VAL A 40 6.49 -6.01 2.35
C VAL A 40 6.70 -6.12 0.84
N CYS A 41 7.70 -5.42 0.33
CA CYS A 41 8.03 -5.44 -1.08
C CYS A 41 8.76 -6.72 -1.47
N SER A 42 8.37 -7.30 -2.60
CA SER A 42 8.97 -8.48 -3.20
C SER A 42 9.79 -8.13 -4.44
N PRO A 43 10.64 -9.05 -4.94
CA PRO A 43 11.34 -8.85 -6.21
C PRO A 43 10.36 -8.47 -7.32
N GLY A 44 10.69 -7.44 -8.09
CA GLY A 44 9.79 -6.88 -9.10
C GLY A 44 8.92 -5.71 -8.63
N GLN A 45 9.18 -5.16 -7.43
CA GLN A 45 8.46 -4.00 -6.89
C GLN A 45 6.96 -4.27 -6.68
N VAL A 46 6.64 -5.50 -6.29
CA VAL A 46 5.27 -5.93 -5.98
C VAL A 46 5.12 -6.01 -4.46
N SER A 47 4.06 -5.44 -3.90
CA SER A 47 3.74 -5.59 -2.48
C SER A 47 3.32 -7.02 -2.16
N SER A 48 3.36 -7.40 -0.88
CA SER A 48 2.78 -8.67 -0.42
C SER A 48 1.27 -8.73 -0.73
N ASP A 49 0.74 -9.94 -0.92
CA ASP A 49 -0.70 -10.14 -1.17
C ASP A 49 -1.54 -9.64 0.01
N ASP A 50 -1.07 -9.91 1.24
CA ASP A 50 -1.72 -9.50 2.49
C ASP A 50 -0.89 -8.45 3.24
N PRO A 51 -1.56 -7.53 3.98
CA PRO A 51 -0.91 -6.59 4.87
C PRO A 51 -0.47 -7.27 6.18
N PHE A 52 0.57 -6.71 6.78
CA PHE A 52 1.03 -7.06 8.11
C PHE A 52 0.58 -5.99 9.11
N SER A 53 -0.10 -6.43 10.17
CA SER A 53 -0.59 -5.51 11.21
C SER A 53 0.49 -5.15 12.22
N CYS A 54 0.46 -3.91 12.67
CA CYS A 54 1.16 -3.43 13.86
C CYS A 54 0.44 -3.90 15.13
N SER A 55 1.11 -3.77 16.28
CA SER A 55 0.48 -4.06 17.58
C SER A 55 -0.65 -3.06 17.85
N VAL A 56 -1.54 -3.39 18.78
CA VAL A 56 -2.64 -2.50 19.17
C VAL A 56 -2.09 -1.17 19.67
N GLY A 57 -2.54 -0.07 19.06
CA GLY A 57 -2.12 1.29 19.40
C GLY A 57 -0.82 1.74 18.74
N GLU A 58 -0.24 0.93 17.85
CA GLU A 58 0.92 1.30 17.04
C GLU A 58 0.53 1.61 15.59
N GLU A 59 1.32 2.49 14.98
CA GLU A 59 1.21 2.90 13.58
C GLU A 59 2.52 2.60 12.87
N PHE A 60 2.46 2.26 11.58
CA PHE A 60 3.66 2.00 10.80
C PHE A 60 4.39 3.32 10.47
N ASP A 61 5.67 3.38 10.81
CA ASP A 61 6.61 4.45 10.48
C ASP A 61 7.45 4.02 9.26
N PRO A 62 7.18 4.54 8.05
CA PRO A 62 7.94 4.24 6.84
C PRO A 62 9.37 4.80 6.85
N VAL A 63 9.71 5.76 7.72
CA VAL A 63 11.07 6.30 7.84
C VAL A 63 11.98 5.29 8.54
N ASN A 64 11.46 4.63 9.59
CA ASN A 64 12.20 3.66 10.39
C ASN A 64 11.91 2.19 10.01
N GLY A 65 10.85 1.94 9.23
CA GLY A 65 10.44 0.59 8.82
C GLY A 65 9.90 -0.26 9.99
N ASN A 66 9.30 0.37 11.00
CA ASN A 66 8.78 -0.29 12.20
C ASN A 66 7.43 0.28 12.63
N CYS A 67 6.77 -0.41 13.57
CA CYS A 67 5.55 0.07 14.20
C CYS A 67 5.91 0.86 15.46
N THR A 68 5.22 1.99 15.70
CA THR A 68 5.44 2.84 16.87
C THR A 68 4.15 3.56 17.28
N ALA A 69 3.99 3.84 18.57
CA ALA A 69 2.75 4.42 19.12
C ALA A 69 2.58 5.93 18.88
N ALA A 70 3.60 6.61 18.33
CA ALA A 70 3.63 8.08 18.25
C ALA A 70 4.06 8.62 16.88
N TYR A 71 3.83 7.87 15.80
CA TYR A 71 4.20 8.34 14.46
C TYR A 71 3.25 9.44 13.97
N GLY A 72 1.94 9.32 14.23
CA GLY A 72 0.94 10.28 13.76
C GLY A 72 0.65 10.10 12.27
N CYS A 73 0.49 8.85 11.84
CA CYS A 73 0.22 8.53 10.44
C CYS A 73 -1.11 9.16 9.97
N LYS A 74 -1.19 9.49 8.68
CA LYS A 74 -2.44 9.82 8.01
C LYS A 74 -2.60 8.96 6.76
N PRO A 75 -3.73 8.24 6.59
CA PRO A 75 -3.97 7.49 5.36
C PRO A 75 -3.98 8.45 4.19
N THR A 76 -3.18 8.13 3.17
CA THR A 76 -3.04 8.93 1.97
C THR A 76 -4.14 8.63 0.96
N CYS A 77 -4.69 7.42 0.99
CA CYS A 77 -5.87 7.07 0.21
C CYS A 77 -7.12 7.27 1.05
N VAL A 78 -7.85 8.33 0.73
CA VAL A 78 -9.23 8.50 1.17
C VAL A 78 -10.07 8.01 0.00
N VAL A 79 -10.56 6.77 0.09
CA VAL A 79 -11.63 6.33 -0.83
C VAL A 79 -12.80 7.26 -0.58
N LEU A 80 -13.01 8.23 -1.46
CA LEU A 80 -14.21 9.06 -1.47
C LEU A 80 -15.35 8.15 -1.90
N VAL A 81 -15.88 7.36 -0.96
CA VAL A 81 -17.11 6.61 -1.19
C VAL A 81 -18.23 7.64 -1.27
N ALA A 82 -18.66 7.98 -2.49
CA ALA A 82 -19.84 8.79 -2.71
C ALA A 82 -21.04 8.05 -2.08
N THR A 83 -21.54 8.59 -0.97
CA THR A 83 -22.75 8.12 -0.27
C THR A 83 -23.99 8.83 -0.79
#